data_AF-A0A822DWY4-F1
#
_entry.id   AF-A0A822DWY4-F1
#
_cell.length_a   1.000
_cell.length_b   1.000
_cell.length_c   1.000
_cell.angle_alpha   90.00
_cell.angle_beta   90.00
_cell.angle_gamma   90.00
#
_symmetry.space_group_name_H-M   'P 1'
#
loop_
_entity.id
_entity.type
_entity.pdbx_description
1 polymer ?
#
loop_
_entity_poly.entity_id
_entity_poly.type
_entity_poly.pdbx_seq_one_letter_code
_entity_poly.pdbx_strand_id
1 'polypeptide(L)' 'QFQEGQKLEAVDPLDMSRICPATIGKVLKNGYFMLSIDGSLAEDGSDWFCYHSSSRLIFPIN' A
#
# COMPACT_ATOMS: atom_id res chain seq x y z
N GLN A 1 -0.49 10.08 11.08
CA GLN A 1 -0.55 10.53 9.67
C GLN A 1 0.40 9.64 8.88
N PHE A 2 0.04 9.22 7.67
CA PHE A 2 0.87 8.29 6.87
C PHE A 2 2.14 8.98 6.36
N GLN A 3 3.24 8.22 6.26
CA GLN A 3 4.56 8.70 5.86
C GLN A 3 5.19 7.78 4.81
N GLU A 4 6.04 8.31 3.94
CA GLU A 4 6.81 7.51 2.99
C GLU A 4 7.77 6.56 3.74
N GLY A 5 7.90 5.33 3.24
CA GLY A 5 8.63 4.25 3.89
C GLY A 5 7.89 3.60 5.06
N GLN A 6 6.72 4.11 5.48
CA GLN A 6 5.91 3.46 6.49
C GLN A 6 5.38 2.12 5.95
N LYS A 7 5.54 1.06 6.75
CA LYS A 7 4.97 -0.25 6.46
C LYS A 7 3.57 -0.40 7.04
N LEU A 8 2.73 -1.17 6.37
CA LEU A 8 1.38 -1.58 6.77
C LEU A 8 1.01 -2.91 6.12
N GLU A 9 -0.19 -3.43 6.38
CA GLU A 9 -0.74 -4.57 5.64
C GLU A 9 -1.86 -4.10 4.69
N ALA A 10 -1.94 -4.67 3.49
CA ALA A 10 -2.98 -4.33 2.52
C ALA A 10 -3.47 -5.58 1.77
N VAL A 11 -4.72 -5.54 1.30
CA VAL A 11 -5.23 -6.54 0.36
C VAL A 11 -4.49 -6.40 -0.97
N ASP A 12 -4.00 -7.50 -1.52
CA ASP A 12 -3.33 -7.51 -2.82
C ASP A 12 -4.34 -7.22 -3.96
N PRO A 13 -4.17 -6.13 -4.73
CA PRO A 13 -5.08 -5.81 -5.85
C PRO A 13 -5.11 -6.84 -6.97
N LEU A 14 -4.04 -7.63 -7.10
CA LEU A 14 -3.92 -8.69 -8.10
C LEU A 14 -4.46 -10.04 -7.58
N ASP A 15 -4.55 -10.20 -6.25
CA ASP A 15 -5.15 -11.34 -5.57
C ASP A 15 -5.89 -10.92 -4.30
N MET A 16 -7.17 -10.59 -4.47
CA MET A 16 -8.04 -10.07 -3.39
C MET A 16 -8.28 -11.05 -2.23
N SER A 17 -7.79 -12.29 -2.32
CA SER A 17 -7.86 -13.27 -1.23
C SER A 17 -6.70 -13.12 -0.22
N ARG A 18 -5.68 -12.32 -0.55
CA ARG A 18 -4.45 -12.19 0.22
C ARG A 18 -4.33 -10.83 0.89
N ILE A 19 -3.93 -10.84 2.16
CA ILE A 19 -3.43 -9.67 2.88
C ILE A 19 -1.91 -9.82 2.92
N CYS A 20 -1.21 -8.81 2.43
CA CYS A 20 0.24 -8.82 2.28
C CYS A 20 0.86 -7.62 3.00
N PRO A 21 2.10 -7.74 3.52
CA PRO A 21 2.87 -6.57 3.91
C PRO A 21 3.04 -5.62 2.73
N ALA A 22 2.93 -4.33 2.99
CA ALA A 22 3.01 -3.29 1.98
C ALA A 22 3.76 -2.07 2.53
N THR A 23 4.40 -1.33 1.64
CA THR A 23 5.20 -0.14 1.97
C THR A 23 4.62 1.08 1.27
N ILE A 24 4.46 2.18 2.01
CA ILE A 24 4.01 3.47 1.45
C ILE A 24 5.17 4.05 0.65
N GLY A 25 5.01 4.07 -0.68
CA GLY A 25 6.00 4.67 -1.59
C GLY A 25 5.86 6.18 -1.69
N LYS A 26 4.63 6.70 -1.70
CA LYS A 26 4.37 8.13 -1.89
C LYS A 26 3.11 8.60 -1.18
N VAL A 27 3.19 9.68 -0.42
CA VAL A 27 2.01 10.31 0.18
C VAL A 27 1.45 11.38 -0.76
N LEU A 28 0.15 11.31 -1.05
CA LEU A 28 -0.56 12.23 -1.92
C LEU A 28 -1.46 13.18 -1.09
N LYS A 29 -2.17 14.06 -1.78
CA LYS A 29 -3.11 15.01 -1.15
C LYS A 29 -4.40 14.30 -0.72
N ASN A 30 -5.14 14.93 0.18
CA ASN A 30 -6.50 14.53 0.56
C ASN A 30 -6.60 13.07 1.07
N GLY A 31 -5.60 12.60 1.82
CA GLY A 31 -5.61 11.28 2.44
C GLY A 31 -5.24 10.12 1.51
N TYR A 32 -4.89 10.39 0.25
CA TYR A 32 -4.41 9.35 -0.67
C TYR A 32 -2.91 9.09 -0.52
N PHE A 33 -2.49 7.87 -0.84
CA PHE A 33 -1.09 7.48 -0.94
C PHE A 33 -0.93 6.27 -1.86
N MET A 34 0.28 6.07 -2.35
CA MET A 34 0.65 4.94 -3.18
C MET A 34 1.34 3.88 -2.32
N LEU A 35 0.83 2.65 -2.40
CA LEU A 35 1.36 1.46 -1.74
C LEU A 35 2.01 0.55 -2.76
N SER A 36 3.12 -0.06 -2.36
CA SER A 36 3.67 -1.24 -3.02
C SER A 36 3.48 -2.45 -2.14
N ILE A 37 3.03 -3.56 -2.71
CA ILE A 37 3.01 -4.85 -2.01
C ILE A 37 4.45 -5.38 -1.92
N ASP A 38 4.89 -5.78 -0.73
CA ASP A 38 6.24 -6.28 -0.51
C ASP A 38 6.39 -7.67 -1.16
N GLY A 39 7.45 -7.88 -1.94
CA GLY A 39 7.72 -9.15 -2.63
C GLY A 39 7.10 -9.27 -4.03
N SER A 40 6.31 -8.28 -4.47
CA SER A 40 5.81 -8.15 -5.84
C SER A 40 6.32 -6.86 -6.50
N LEU A 41 7.53 -6.42 -6.16
CA LEU A 41 8.10 -5.15 -6.65
C LEU A 41 8.67 -5.31 -8.07
N ALA A 42 7.99 -4.77 -9.08
CA ALA A 42 8.64 -4.41 -10.34
C ALA A 42 9.64 -3.26 -10.10
N GLU A 43 10.83 -3.38 -10.68
CA GLU A 43 11.92 -2.41 -10.52
C GLU A 43 11.59 -1.02 -11.06
N ASP A 44 10.57 -0.89 -11.91
CA ASP A 44 10.15 0.35 -12.55
C ASP A 44 9.05 1.12 -11.80
N GLY A 45 8.54 0.59 -10.68
CA GLY A 45 7.47 1.21 -9.89
C GLY A 45 6.08 1.12 -10.54
N SER A 46 5.89 0.25 -11.55
CA SER A 46 4.58 -0.02 -12.15
C SER A 46 3.60 -0.71 -11.19
N ASP A 47 4.09 -1.31 -10.11
CA ASP A 47 3.29 -2.04 -9.11
C ASP A 47 2.81 -1.17 -7.94
N TRP A 48 2.67 0.14 -8.15
CA TRP A 48 2.13 1.04 -7.14
C TRP A 48 0.62 1.17 -7.25
N PHE A 49 -0.06 0.91 -6.14
CA PHE A 49 -1.52 0.95 -6.03
C PHE A 49 -1.96 2.12 -5.16
N CYS A 50 -2.99 2.84 -5.61
CA CYS A 50 -3.49 4.01 -4.91
C CYS A 50 -4.56 3.64 -3.88
N TYR A 51 -4.35 4.06 -2.63
CA TYR A 51 -5.28 3.86 -1.52
C TYR A 51 -5.59 5.17 -0.82
N HIS A 52 -6.80 5.26 -0.28
CA HIS A 52 -7.19 6.33 0.64
C HIS A 52 -6.99 5.86 2.09
N SER A 53 -6.64 6.78 2.98
CA SER A 53 -6.45 6.55 4.42
C SER A 53 -7.66 5.96 5.15
N SER A 54 -8.86 6.10 4.58
CA SER A 54 -10.09 5.51 5.09
C SER A 54 -10.49 4.20 4.40
N SER A 55 -9.63 3.64 3.54
CA SER A 55 -9.90 2.37 2.87
C SER A 55 -10.02 1.25 3.90
N ARG A 56 -10.96 0.32 3.67
CA ARG A 56 -11.11 -0.90 4.49
C ARG A 56 -10.18 -2.03 4.06
N LEU A 57 -9.33 -1.77 3.07
CA LEU A 57 -8.40 -2.74 2.49
C LEU A 57 -6.96 -2.55 2.98
N ILE A 58 -6.75 -1.65 3.94
CA ILE A 58 -5.46 -1.38 4.58
C ILE A 58 -5.60 -1.60 6.09
N PHE A 59 -4.57 -2.16 6.71
CA PHE A 59 -4.56 -2.59 8.11
C PHE A 59 -3.24 -2.17 8.78
N PRO A 60 -3.25 -1.90 10.10
CA PRO A 60 -2.02 -1.64 10.85
C PRO A 60 -1.14 -2.90 10.96
N ILE A 61 0.16 -2.72 11.20
CA ILE A 61 1.08 -3.83 11.51
C ILE A 61 0.82 -4.33 12.93
N ASN A 62 0.86 -5.65 13.10
CA ASN A 62 0.80 -6.34 14.39
C ASN A 62 2.16 -6.41 15.08
#